data_AF-A0A7G8IMT7-F1
#
_entry.id   AF-A0A7G8IMT7-F1
#
_cell.length_a   1.000
_cell.length_b   1.000
_cell.length_c   1.000
_cell.angle_alpha   90.00
_cell.angle_beta   90.00
_cell.angle_gamma   90.00
#
_symmetry.space_group_name_H-M   'P 1'
#
loop_
_entity.id
_entity.type
_entity.pdbx_description
1 polymer ?
#
loop_
_entity_poly.entity_id
_entity_poly.type
_entity_poly.pdbx_seq_one_letter_code
_entity_poly.pdbx_strand_id
1 'polypeptide(L)'
;MSVAAILSLSGLAVSVARAQEPATKAFQQRNVPLSWIFNEWRRNGNTANTYLCVCDQDRCNTQPNWPFRSFGTGEAIPVLGEWNLNQARRNGFLCARR
;
A
#
# COMPACT_ATOMS: atom_id res chain seq x y z
N MET A 1 -60.15 8.77 -44.91
CA MET A 1 -59.47 9.59 -43.90
C MET A 1 -58.97 8.68 -42.78
N SER A 2 -57.66 8.55 -42.61
CA SER A 2 -57.01 8.30 -41.31
C SER A 2 -55.50 8.31 -41.52
N VAL A 3 -54.87 9.34 -40.95
CA VAL A 3 -53.42 9.52 -40.92
C VAL A 3 -52.94 8.86 -39.63
N ALA A 4 -52.16 7.78 -39.74
CA ALA A 4 -51.51 7.16 -38.58
C ALA A 4 -50.24 7.95 -38.25
N ALA A 5 -50.29 8.75 -37.19
CA ALA A 5 -49.14 9.48 -36.66
C ALA A 5 -48.24 8.51 -35.87
N ILE A 6 -47.03 8.27 -36.39
CA ILE A 6 -45.99 7.52 -35.66
C ILE A 6 -45.25 8.53 -34.78
N LEU A 7 -45.51 8.46 -33.46
CA LEU A 7 -44.77 9.18 -32.42
C LEU A 7 -43.46 8.45 -32.12
N SER A 8 -42.36 8.93 -32.69
CA SER A 8 -41.01 8.47 -32.35
C SER A 8 -40.59 9.07 -31.01
N LEU A 9 -40.60 8.27 -29.93
CA LEU A 9 -39.96 8.64 -28.67
C LEU A 9 -38.44 8.59 -28.83
N SER A 10 -37.81 9.75 -28.97
CA SER A 10 -36.36 9.90 -28.91
C SER A 10 -35.88 9.70 -27.47
N GLY A 11 -35.43 8.48 -27.14
CA GLY A 11 -34.77 8.19 -25.87
C GLY A 11 -33.46 8.98 -25.76
N LEU A 12 -33.39 9.91 -24.81
CA LEU A 12 -32.16 10.60 -24.45
C LEU A 12 -31.18 9.59 -23.83
N ALA A 13 -30.22 9.13 -24.62
CA ALA A 13 -29.08 8.37 -24.10
C ALA A 13 -28.23 9.31 -23.24
N VAL A 14 -28.42 9.26 -21.92
CA VAL A 14 -27.53 9.93 -20.98
C VAL A 14 -26.22 9.13 -20.94
N SER A 15 -25.23 9.60 -21.68
CA SER A 15 -23.86 9.10 -21.58
C SER A 15 -23.33 9.40 -20.18
N VAL A 16 -23.40 8.42 -19.28
CA VAL A 16 -22.64 8.45 -18.02
C VAL A 16 -21.17 8.26 -18.36
N ALA A 17 -20.51 9.34 -18.73
CA ALA A 17 -19.06 9.38 -18.83
C ALA A 17 -18.50 9.08 -17.42
N ARG A 18 -17.98 7.87 -17.22
CA ARG A 18 -17.23 7.56 -16.01
C ARG A 18 -15.99 8.45 -16.01
N ALA A 19 -15.83 9.28 -14.98
CA ALA A 19 -14.59 10.00 -14.78
C ALA A 19 -13.47 8.97 -14.61
N GLN A 20 -12.61 8.85 -15.62
CA GLN A 20 -11.41 8.03 -15.55
C GLN A 20 -10.45 8.75 -14.60
N GLU A 21 -10.31 8.27 -13.37
CA GLU A 21 -9.28 8.80 -12.47
C GLU A 21 -7.91 8.61 -13.13
N PRO A 22 -7.03 9.61 -13.08
CA PRO A 22 -5.69 9.49 -13.63
C PRO A 22 -5.00 8.28 -12.99
N ALA A 23 -4.28 7.50 -13.81
CA ALA A 23 -3.60 6.31 -13.33
C ALA A 23 -2.71 6.65 -12.13
N THR A 24 -2.89 5.92 -11.03
CA THR A 24 -2.03 6.04 -9.85
C THR A 24 -0.58 5.77 -10.28
N LYS A 25 0.38 6.55 -9.78
CA LYS A 25 1.81 6.34 -10.10
C LYS A 25 2.18 4.88 -9.84
N ALA A 26 2.88 4.25 -10.78
CA ALA A 26 3.32 2.86 -10.62
C ALA A 26 4.19 2.71 -9.37
N PHE A 27 3.90 1.71 -8.54
CA PHE A 27 4.74 1.37 -7.40
C PHE A 27 6.10 0.90 -7.90
N GLN A 28 7.17 1.52 -7.38
CA GLN A 28 8.54 1.11 -7.70
C GLN A 28 9.21 0.61 -6.43
N GLN A 29 9.56 -0.67 -6.43
CA GLN A 29 10.39 -1.24 -5.38
C GLN A 29 11.80 -0.65 -5.47
N ARG A 30 12.27 -0.07 -4.37
CA ARG A 30 13.61 0.53 -4.28
C ARG A 30 14.24 0.14 -2.95
N ASN A 31 15.55 -0.06 -2.96
CA ASN A 31 16.31 -0.19 -1.72
C ASN A 31 16.54 1.22 -1.18
N VAL A 32 15.92 1.50 -0.04
CA VAL A 32 15.99 2.79 0.62
C VAL A 32 16.72 2.62 1.95
N PRO A 33 17.71 3.46 2.27
CA PRO A 33 18.42 3.37 3.54
C PRO A 33 17.45 3.44 4.72
N LEU A 34 17.52 2.49 5.64
CA LEU A 34 16.66 2.46 6.82
C LEU A 34 16.75 3.76 7.63
N SER A 35 17.96 4.31 7.77
CA SER A 35 18.20 5.59 8.45
C SER A 35 17.38 6.74 7.85
N TRP A 36 17.21 6.78 6.53
CA TRP A 36 16.38 7.78 5.86
C TRP A 36 14.91 7.62 6.23
N ILE A 37 14.39 6.39 6.27
CA ILE A 37 12.99 6.11 6.62
C ILE A 37 12.68 6.53 8.06
N PHE A 38 13.53 6.15 9.01
CA PHE A 38 13.32 6.56 10.41
C PHE A 38 13.49 8.08 10.61
N ASN A 39 14.38 8.72 9.84
CA ASN A 39 14.50 10.18 9.85
C ASN A 39 13.24 10.86 9.31
N GLU A 40 12.68 10.33 8.23
CA GLU A 40 11.45 10.82 7.61
C GLU A 40 10.26 10.71 8.58
N TRP A 41 10.07 9.56 9.23
CA TRP A 41 9.00 9.39 10.22
C TRP A 41 9.12 10.39 11.38
N ARG A 42 10.33 10.60 11.89
CA ARG A 42 10.58 11.58 12.96
C ARG A 42 10.27 13.01 12.52
N ARG A 43 10.72 13.38 11.31
CA ARG A 43 10.47 14.72 10.73
C ARG A 43 8.98 14.97 10.50
N ASN A 44 8.24 13.93 10.15
CA ASN A 44 6.79 13.98 9.98
C ASN A 44 6.00 13.88 11.30
N GLY A 45 6.67 14.05 12.45
CA GLY A 45 6.02 14.12 13.75
C GLY A 45 5.45 12.79 14.26
N ASN A 46 5.94 11.66 13.74
CA ASN A 46 5.47 10.37 14.22
C ASN A 46 6.00 10.06 15.62
N THR A 47 5.08 9.82 16.56
CA THR A 47 5.39 9.58 17.98
C THR A 47 5.29 8.10 18.38
N ALA A 48 4.86 7.22 17.48
CA ALA A 48 4.80 5.80 17.75
C ALA A 48 6.22 5.22 17.91
N ASN A 49 6.34 4.14 18.67
CA ASN A 49 7.62 3.46 18.86
C ASN A 49 8.14 2.91 17.52
N THR A 50 9.44 3.07 17.28
CA THR A 50 10.08 2.51 16.09
C THR A 50 10.86 1.26 16.42
N TYR A 51 10.85 0.30 15.50
CA TYR A 51 11.53 -0.98 15.66
C TYR A 51 12.36 -1.27 14.41
N LEU A 52 13.50 -1.91 14.61
CA LEU A 52 14.26 -2.57 13.56
C LEU A 52 13.95 -4.07 13.64
N CYS A 53 13.44 -4.62 12.55
CA CYS A 53 13.03 -6.01 12.46
C CYS A 53 13.87 -6.74 11.41
N VAL A 54 14.46 -7.87 11.76
CA VAL A 54 15.36 -8.67 10.91
C VAL A 54 14.72 -10.02 10.64
N CYS A 55 14.74 -10.49 9.40
CA CYS A 55 14.20 -11.79 9.03
C CYS A 55 15.03 -12.91 9.67
N ASP A 56 14.39 -13.78 10.46
CA ASP A 56 15.05 -14.88 11.19
C ASP A 56 14.85 -16.25 10.52
N GLN A 57 14.17 -16.27 9.38
CA GLN A 57 13.91 -17.46 8.57
C GLN A 57 14.64 -17.37 7.23
N ASP A 58 14.58 -18.43 6.44
CA ASP A 58 15.09 -18.43 5.05
C ASP A 58 14.36 -17.38 4.19
N ARG A 59 13.07 -17.15 4.46
CA ARG A 59 12.25 -16.18 3.75
C ARG A 59 11.14 -15.61 4.63
N CYS A 60 11.10 -14.29 4.72
CA CYS A 60 9.99 -13.55 5.31
C CYS A 60 9.22 -12.78 4.23
N ASN A 61 7.88 -12.76 4.29
CA ASN A 61 7.06 -12.04 3.32
C ASN A 61 6.17 -11.02 4.02
N THR A 62 6.25 -9.75 3.60
CA THR A 62 5.43 -8.69 4.17
C THR A 62 4.15 -8.44 3.39
N GLN A 63 3.97 -9.01 2.20
CA GLN A 63 2.75 -8.81 1.39
C GLN A 63 1.50 -9.32 2.13
N PRO A 64 0.37 -8.57 2.09
CA PRO A 64 0.11 -7.39 1.29
C PRO A 64 0.47 -6.06 2.00
N ASN A 65 1.25 -6.07 3.08
CA ASN A 65 1.63 -4.88 3.83
C ASN A 65 2.96 -4.30 3.33
N TRP A 66 3.12 -2.98 3.47
CA TRP A 66 4.40 -2.29 3.21
C TRP A 66 5.52 -2.97 4.01
N PRO A 67 6.71 -3.23 3.42
CA PRO A 67 7.22 -2.78 2.11
C PRO A 67 6.88 -3.66 0.90
N PHE A 68 5.83 -4.48 0.98
CA PHE A 68 5.24 -5.26 -0.12
C PHE A 68 6.20 -6.21 -0.86
N ARG A 69 7.15 -6.82 -0.14
CA ARG A 69 8.16 -7.71 -0.74
C ARG A 69 8.56 -8.87 0.18
N SER A 70 9.33 -9.79 -0.38
CA SER A 70 10.02 -10.83 0.38
C SER A 70 11.42 -10.39 0.80
N PHE A 71 11.90 -11.01 1.88
CA PHE A 71 13.19 -10.77 2.53
C PHE A 71 13.88 -12.10 2.79
N GLY A 72 15.19 -12.16 2.56
CA GLY A 72 16.03 -13.28 2.99
C GLY A 72 16.51 -13.12 4.43
N THR A 73 17.11 -14.17 4.98
CA THR A 73 17.68 -14.17 6.34
C THR A 73 18.63 -12.99 6.55
N GLY A 74 18.46 -12.27 7.66
CA GLY A 74 19.30 -11.12 8.00
C GLY A 74 18.91 -9.80 7.32
N GLU A 75 18.04 -9.82 6.30
CA GLU A 75 17.50 -8.58 5.75
C GLU A 75 16.51 -7.93 6.72
N ALA A 76 16.51 -6.60 6.75
CA ALA A 76 15.79 -5.83 7.75
C ALA A 76 14.72 -4.90 7.17
N ILE A 77 13.65 -4.71 7.95
CA ILE A 77 12.58 -3.76 7.68
C ILE A 77 12.47 -2.74 8.82
N PRO A 78 12.09 -1.48 8.52
CA PRO A 78 11.71 -0.53 9.54
C PRO A 78 10.25 -0.76 9.91
N VAL A 79 9.94 -0.68 11.19
CA VAL A 79 8.59 -0.92 11.71
C VAL A 79 8.17 0.23 12.62
N LEU A 80 6.92 0.64 12.50
CA LEU A 80 6.34 1.77 13.20
C LEU A 80 5.11 1.33 14.00
N GLY A 81 5.17 1.46 15.32
CA GLY A 81 4.10 1.11 16.23
C GLY A 81 3.94 -0.40 16.46
N GLU A 82 3.19 -0.70 17.50
CA GLU A 82 3.05 -2.04 18.08
C GLU A 82 2.26 -2.98 17.16
N TRP A 83 1.28 -2.45 16.42
CA TRP A 83 0.53 -3.27 15.47
C TRP A 83 1.45 -3.82 14.37
N ASN A 84 2.24 -2.95 13.73
CA ASN A 84 3.19 -3.37 12.69
C ASN A 84 4.30 -4.27 13.26
N LEU A 85 4.73 -4.05 14.52
CA LEU A 85 5.64 -4.95 15.24
C LEU A 85 5.07 -6.36 15.34
N ASN A 86 3.82 -6.47 15.76
CA ASN A 86 3.17 -7.77 15.91
C ASN A 86 2.94 -8.45 14.56
N GLN A 87 2.65 -7.70 13.49
CA GLN A 87 2.58 -8.24 12.13
C GLN A 87 3.95 -8.73 11.65
N ALA A 88 5.01 -7.95 11.83
CA ALA A 88 6.37 -8.35 11.46
C ALA A 88 6.78 -9.64 12.17
N ARG A 89 6.53 -9.76 13.48
CA ARG A 89 6.80 -10.99 14.23
C ARG A 89 6.03 -12.21 13.71
N ARG A 90 4.77 -12.05 13.33
CA ARG A 90 3.97 -13.12 12.70
C ARG A 90 4.54 -13.56 11.35
N ASN A 91 5.25 -12.66 10.67
CA ASN A 91 5.87 -12.90 9.37
C ASN A 91 7.32 -13.40 9.47
N GLY A 92 7.79 -13.82 10.65
CA GLY A 92 9.13 -14.38 10.84
C GLY A 92 10.23 -13.35 11.08
N PHE A 93 9.90 -12.15 11.58
CA PHE A 93 10.91 -11.16 11.93
C PHE A 93 11.17 -11.10 13.44
N LEU A 94 12.46 -11.05 13.81
CA LEU A 94 12.93 -10.68 15.15
C LEU A 94 13.11 -9.17 15.21
N CYS A 95 12.50 -8.54 16.22
CA CYS A 95 12.41 -7.09 16.30
C CYS A 95 12.97 -6.55 17.60
N ALA A 96 13.78 -5.50 17.49
CA ALA A 96 14.29 -4.71 18.60
C ALA A 96 13.83 -3.26 18.49
N ARG A 97 13.56 -2.63 19.64
CA ARG A 97 13.22 -1.20 19.69
C ARG A 97 14.45 -0.38 19.25
N ARG A 98 14.21 0.61 18.39
CA ARG A 98 15.22 1.54 17.88
C ARG A 98 15.16 2.88 18.60
#